data_AF-A0A2G6FP51-F1
#
_entry.id   AF-A0A2G6FP51-F1
#
_cell.length_a   1.000
_cell.length_b   1.000
_cell.length_c   1.000
_cell.angle_alpha   90.00
_cell.angle_beta   90.00
_cell.angle_gamma   90.00
#
_symmetry.space_group_name_H-M   'P 1'
#
loop_
_entity.id
_entity.type
_entity.pdbx_description
1 polymer ?
#
loop_
_entity_poly.entity_id
_entity_poly.type
_entity_poly.pdbx_seq_one_letter_code
_entity_poly.pdbx_strand_id
1 'polypeptide(L)'
;EVDSYEIPIMDGSAYPFAGIIRSADIETQGGTRFYFKVKKEISITNGDRSVAVYPSEKFKITCRIAFDNPLIGIQALSVTIANGTFEKEISRARTFGFLSDDNVVVVDGTKVLNEGGLRYKDEFVRHKILDCLGDFSLLGMPLLGHIVTNKTGHAMNHTFLEKFLSEKQCWETHAVSPRTPLGH
;
A
#
# COMPACT_ATOMS: atom_id res chain seq x y z
N GLU A 1 -4.80 16.15 14.12
CA GLU A 1 -6.22 15.99 14.48
C GLU A 1 -7.06 16.60 13.36
N VAL A 2 -8.28 16.13 13.13
CA VAL A 2 -9.15 16.60 12.04
C VAL A 2 -10.53 16.89 12.62
N ASP A 3 -11.09 18.05 12.29
CA ASP A 3 -12.39 18.52 12.80
C ASP A 3 -13.58 18.01 11.95
N SER A 4 -13.36 16.99 11.11
CA SER A 4 -14.32 16.45 10.14
C SER A 4 -14.42 14.92 10.27
N TYR A 5 -15.51 14.34 9.77
CA TYR A 5 -15.75 12.89 9.75
C TYR A 5 -14.84 12.11 8.80
N GLU A 6 -14.18 12.80 7.87
CA GLU A 6 -13.30 12.19 6.87
C GLU A 6 -11.95 12.91 6.79
N ILE A 7 -10.90 12.13 6.52
CA ILE A 7 -9.57 12.66 6.21
C ILE A 7 -9.64 13.36 4.85
N PRO A 8 -9.04 14.56 4.68
CA PRO A 8 -9.06 15.25 3.40
C PRO A 8 -8.51 14.38 2.27
N ILE A 9 -9.20 14.35 1.12
CA ILE A 9 -8.76 13.59 -0.06
C ILE A 9 -7.46 14.15 -0.67
N MET A 10 -7.09 15.40 -0.32
CA MET A 10 -5.95 16.13 -0.84
C MET A 10 -5.95 16.12 -2.37
N ASP A 11 -4.96 15.51 -3.01
CA ASP A 11 -4.89 15.36 -4.48
C ASP A 11 -5.29 13.96 -4.96
N GLY A 12 -5.90 13.15 -4.09
CA GLY A 12 -6.27 11.75 -4.30
C GLY A 12 -5.10 10.77 -4.17
N SER A 13 -3.92 11.24 -3.79
CA SER A 13 -2.72 10.43 -3.53
C SER A 13 -2.21 10.61 -2.10
N ALA A 14 -1.21 9.83 -1.70
CA ALA A 14 -0.57 9.97 -0.40
C ALA A 14 0.58 10.99 -0.37
N TYR A 15 0.94 11.57 -1.52
CA TYR A 15 2.09 12.47 -1.63
C TYR A 15 1.99 13.73 -0.76
N PRO A 16 0.84 14.43 -0.69
CA PRO A 16 0.69 15.58 0.20
C PRO A 16 0.93 15.23 1.66
N PHE A 17 0.41 14.09 2.12
CA PHE A 17 0.63 13.60 3.48
C PHE A 17 2.09 13.22 3.74
N ALA A 18 2.75 12.54 2.80
CA ALA A 18 4.18 12.23 2.90
C ALA A 18 5.04 13.49 3.00
N GLY A 19 4.67 14.56 2.28
CA GLY A 19 5.32 15.86 2.36
C GLY A 19 5.16 16.53 3.73
N ILE A 20 3.93 16.54 4.27
CA ILE A 20 3.65 17.10 5.61
C ILE A 20 4.42 16.33 6.68
N ILE A 21 4.37 14.99 6.64
CA ILE A 21 5.08 14.15 7.61
C ILE A 21 6.59 14.36 7.54
N ARG A 22 7.17 14.55 6.35
CA ARG A 22 8.60 14.83 6.23
C ARG A 22 8.95 16.23 6.75
N SER A 23 8.06 17.21 6.56
CA SER A 23 8.28 18.57 7.06
C SER A 23 8.18 18.69 8.57
N ALA A 24 7.47 17.75 9.21
CA ALA A 24 7.56 17.50 10.63
C ALA A 24 8.78 16.61 10.88
N ASP A 25 9.82 17.10 11.56
CA ASP A 25 11.04 16.31 11.78
C ASP A 25 10.75 14.93 12.41
N ILE A 26 11.58 13.94 12.07
CA ILE A 26 11.48 12.57 12.60
C ILE A 26 12.30 12.47 13.89
N GLU A 27 11.60 12.33 15.02
CA GLU A 27 12.20 12.07 16.32
C GLU A 27 12.42 10.55 16.51
N THR A 28 13.68 10.12 16.72
CA THR A 28 13.97 8.71 17.01
C THR A 28 13.72 8.42 18.49
N GLN A 29 12.85 7.45 18.76
CA GLN A 29 12.58 7.00 20.12
C GLN A 29 13.55 5.87 20.51
N GLY A 30 13.95 5.81 21.78
CA GLY A 30 14.83 4.75 22.30
C GLY A 30 14.17 3.35 22.40
N GLY A 31 12.92 3.21 21.97
CA GLY A 31 12.19 1.96 22.00
C GLY A 31 12.60 1.00 20.88
N THR A 32 12.53 -0.30 21.18
CA THR A 32 12.68 -1.36 20.16
C THR A 32 11.54 -1.31 19.17
N ARG A 33 11.85 -1.34 17.87
CA ARG A 33 10.84 -1.47 16.83
C ARG A 33 10.55 -2.95 16.57
N PHE A 34 9.28 -3.32 16.57
CA PHE A 34 8.86 -4.69 16.31
C PHE A 34 8.24 -4.83 14.91
N TYR A 35 8.47 -5.97 14.28
CA TYR A 35 7.96 -6.32 12.96
C TYR A 35 7.22 -7.66 13.03
N PHE A 36 6.18 -7.82 12.22
CA PHE A 36 5.66 -9.14 11.89
C PHE A 36 6.57 -9.81 10.87
N LYS A 37 7.40 -10.78 11.28
CA LYS A 37 8.20 -11.60 10.37
C LYS A 37 7.41 -12.83 9.95
N VAL A 38 7.07 -12.92 8.67
CA VAL A 38 6.28 -14.02 8.11
C VAL A 38 7.16 -15.26 7.96
N LYS A 39 6.69 -16.39 8.51
CA LYS A 39 7.37 -17.69 8.50
C LYS A 39 6.73 -18.71 7.58
N LYS A 40 5.42 -18.60 7.37
CA LYS A 40 4.64 -19.48 6.50
C LYS A 40 3.67 -18.66 5.67
N GLU A 41 3.29 -19.19 4.52
CA GLU A 41 2.26 -18.60 3.69
C GLU A 41 0.95 -18.46 4.48
N ILE A 42 0.31 -17.30 4.33
CA ILE A 42 -1.09 -17.08 4.73
C ILE A 42 -1.79 -16.58 3.47
N SER A 43 -2.90 -17.20 3.09
CA SER A 43 -3.66 -16.80 1.90
C SER A 43 -5.17 -16.93 2.09
N ILE A 44 -5.91 -16.10 1.35
CA ILE A 44 -7.34 -16.26 1.11
C ILE A 44 -7.62 -16.12 -0.38
N THR A 45 -8.57 -16.92 -0.86
CA THR A 45 -9.00 -16.93 -2.25
C THR A 45 -10.53 -16.95 -2.30
N ASN A 46 -11.10 -16.13 -3.18
CA ASN A 46 -12.54 -16.12 -3.46
C ASN A 46 -12.75 -15.94 -4.97
N GLY A 47 -13.11 -17.04 -5.63
CA GLY A 47 -13.20 -17.10 -7.08
C GLY A 47 -11.86 -16.78 -7.73
N ASP A 48 -11.82 -15.72 -8.55
CA ASP A 48 -10.60 -15.28 -9.25
C ASP A 48 -9.85 -14.15 -8.52
N ARG A 49 -10.19 -13.88 -7.26
CA ARG A 49 -9.53 -12.89 -6.40
C ARG A 49 -8.75 -13.59 -5.30
N SER A 50 -7.57 -13.09 -4.96
CA SER A 50 -6.76 -13.64 -3.87
C SER A 50 -5.82 -12.62 -3.23
N VAL A 51 -5.60 -12.78 -1.93
CA VAL A 51 -4.57 -12.09 -1.16
C VAL A 51 -3.71 -13.17 -0.50
N ALA A 52 -2.40 -13.06 -0.62
CA ALA A 52 -1.46 -13.94 0.05
C ALA A 52 -0.28 -13.15 0.61
N VAL A 53 0.30 -13.65 1.69
CA VAL A 53 1.56 -13.15 2.23
C VAL A 53 2.52 -14.33 2.38
N TYR A 54 3.71 -14.18 1.78
CA TYR A 54 4.76 -15.17 1.78
C TYR A 54 5.95 -14.74 2.66
N PRO A 55 6.72 -15.68 3.20
CA PRO A 55 7.99 -15.38 3.86
C PRO A 55 8.94 -14.60 2.95
N SER A 56 9.50 -13.51 3.45
CA SER A 56 10.51 -12.74 2.72
C SER A 56 11.38 -11.94 3.69
N GLU A 57 12.66 -11.81 3.39
CA GLU A 57 13.59 -10.95 4.14
C GLU A 57 13.45 -9.47 3.79
N LYS A 58 12.63 -9.13 2.79
CA LYS A 58 12.34 -7.76 2.38
C LYS A 58 10.83 -7.53 2.44
N PHE A 59 10.43 -6.30 2.74
CA PHE A 59 9.03 -5.91 2.57
C PHE A 59 8.75 -5.67 1.08
N LYS A 60 7.98 -6.56 0.47
CA LYS A 60 7.68 -6.57 -0.97
C LYS A 60 6.17 -6.66 -1.18
N ILE A 61 5.69 -6.02 -2.23
CA ILE A 61 4.31 -6.13 -2.69
C ILE A 61 4.27 -6.42 -4.19
N THR A 62 3.47 -7.40 -4.59
CA THR A 62 3.07 -7.62 -5.98
C THR A 62 1.57 -7.45 -6.07
N CYS A 63 1.12 -6.54 -6.91
CA CYS A 63 -0.31 -6.33 -7.16
C CYS A 63 -0.62 -6.62 -8.62
N ARG A 64 -1.69 -7.38 -8.84
CA ARG A 64 -2.31 -7.56 -10.15
C ARG A 64 -3.75 -7.05 -10.10
N ILE A 65 -4.08 -6.19 -11.05
CA ILE A 65 -5.44 -5.72 -11.29
C ILE A 65 -5.94 -6.24 -12.63
N ALA A 66 -7.25 -6.39 -12.76
CA ALA A 66 -7.92 -6.73 -14.01
C ALA A 66 -9.29 -6.05 -14.03
N PHE A 67 -9.40 -4.99 -14.83
CA PHE A 67 -10.63 -4.24 -15.03
C PHE A 67 -11.17 -4.50 -16.43
N ASP A 68 -12.49 -4.61 -16.54
CA ASP A 68 -13.20 -4.68 -17.82
C ASP A 68 -13.32 -3.28 -18.43
N ASN A 69 -12.17 -2.65 -18.63
CA ASN A 69 -12.03 -1.35 -19.25
C ASN A 69 -10.76 -1.38 -20.10
N PRO A 70 -10.81 -1.04 -21.40
CA PRO A 70 -9.66 -1.16 -22.30
C PRO A 70 -8.49 -0.23 -21.97
N LEU A 71 -8.72 0.89 -21.27
CA LEU A 71 -7.66 1.80 -20.82
C LEU A 71 -6.91 1.24 -19.61
N ILE A 72 -7.63 0.65 -18.65
CA ILE A 72 -7.02 0.09 -17.44
C ILE A 72 -6.51 -1.32 -17.70
N GLY A 73 -7.39 -2.20 -18.19
CA GLY A 73 -7.10 -3.57 -18.58
C GLY A 73 -6.53 -4.41 -17.43
N ILE A 74 -5.59 -5.28 -17.79
CA ILE A 74 -4.84 -6.12 -16.86
C ILE A 74 -3.48 -5.50 -16.66
N GLN A 75 -3.12 -5.23 -15.41
CA GLN A 75 -1.82 -4.67 -15.05
C GLN A 75 -1.25 -5.45 -13.87
N ALA A 76 0.07 -5.58 -13.82
CA ALA A 76 0.77 -6.17 -12.70
C ALA A 76 2.04 -5.38 -12.40
N LEU A 77 2.28 -5.10 -11.13
CA LEU A 77 3.47 -4.39 -10.67
C LEU A 77 4.00 -5.05 -9.40
N SER A 78 5.32 -5.17 -9.30
CA SER A 78 6.01 -5.70 -8.12
C SER A 78 7.04 -4.69 -7.63
N VAL A 79 6.96 -4.32 -6.35
CA VAL A 79 7.78 -3.28 -5.75
C VAL A 79 8.32 -3.76 -4.41
N THR A 80 9.60 -3.51 -4.16
CA THR A 80 10.21 -3.69 -2.84
C THR A 80 10.22 -2.35 -2.12
N ILE A 81 9.59 -2.27 -0.94
CA ILE A 81 9.48 -1.02 -0.19
C ILE A 81 10.72 -0.88 0.71
N ALA A 82 11.70 -0.12 0.23
CA ALA A 82 12.91 0.24 0.97
C ALA A 82 13.42 1.61 0.52
N ASN A 83 14.27 2.27 1.32
CA ASN A 83 15.10 3.41 0.89
C ASN A 83 14.39 4.51 0.07
N GLY A 84 13.18 4.91 0.49
CA GLY A 84 12.40 5.96 -0.17
C GLY A 84 11.62 5.53 -1.42
N THR A 85 11.57 4.24 -1.76
CA THR A 85 10.78 3.72 -2.90
C THR A 85 9.31 4.12 -2.80
N PHE A 86 8.71 4.07 -1.62
CA PHE A 86 7.32 4.49 -1.42
C PHE A 86 7.07 5.91 -1.95
N GLU A 87 7.92 6.85 -1.56
CA GLU A 87 7.75 8.25 -1.96
C GLU A 87 7.92 8.43 -3.48
N LYS A 88 8.97 7.83 -4.04
CA LYS A 88 9.33 8.02 -5.45
C LYS A 88 8.35 7.34 -6.41
N GLU A 89 7.88 6.15 -6.06
CA GLU A 89 7.21 5.26 -7.01
C GLU A 89 5.72 5.04 -6.74
N ILE A 90 5.25 5.23 -5.50
CA ILE A 90 3.88 4.88 -5.11
C ILE A 90 3.08 6.09 -4.65
N SER A 91 3.68 6.96 -3.83
CA SER A 91 2.94 7.99 -3.08
C SER A 91 2.12 8.95 -3.94
N ARG A 92 2.55 9.22 -5.18
CA ARG A 92 1.88 10.16 -6.10
C ARG A 92 0.77 9.54 -6.94
N ALA A 93 0.54 8.23 -6.85
CA ALA A 93 -0.49 7.57 -7.63
C ALA A 93 -1.88 7.93 -7.09
N ARG A 94 -2.67 8.62 -7.91
CA ARG A 94 -4.00 9.11 -7.53
C ARG A 94 -5.04 8.01 -7.58
N THR A 95 -6.09 8.18 -6.79
CA THR A 95 -7.30 7.38 -6.90
C THR A 95 -7.96 7.58 -8.25
N PHE A 96 -8.81 6.64 -8.66
CA PHE A 96 -9.43 6.64 -9.97
C PHE A 96 -10.88 6.19 -9.90
N GLY A 97 -11.71 6.74 -10.77
CA GLY A 97 -13.14 6.51 -10.76
C GLY A 97 -13.84 7.10 -11.98
N PHE A 98 -15.16 6.97 -11.98
CA PHE A 98 -16.03 7.42 -13.07
C PHE A 98 -16.74 8.76 -12.75
N LEU A 99 -16.63 9.23 -11.51
CA LEU A 99 -17.20 10.50 -11.07
C LEU A 99 -16.18 11.62 -11.23
N SER A 100 -16.64 12.77 -11.69
CA SER A 100 -15.80 13.93 -11.96
C SER A 100 -15.38 14.59 -10.65
N ASP A 101 -14.10 14.47 -10.31
CA ASP A 101 -13.43 15.19 -9.23
C ASP A 101 -11.98 15.46 -9.68
N ASP A 102 -11.47 16.66 -9.44
CA ASP A 102 -10.12 17.08 -9.85
C ASP A 102 -9.01 16.22 -9.22
N ASN A 103 -9.32 15.59 -8.09
CA ASN A 103 -8.39 14.75 -7.31
C ASN A 103 -8.45 13.27 -7.72
N VAL A 104 -9.29 12.93 -8.68
CA VAL A 104 -9.51 11.55 -9.14
C VAL A 104 -9.07 11.45 -10.59
N VAL A 105 -8.38 10.37 -10.95
CA VAL A 105 -8.18 10.02 -12.36
C VAL A 105 -9.53 9.60 -12.93
N VAL A 106 -10.12 10.49 -13.73
CA VAL A 106 -11.44 10.30 -14.32
C VAL A 106 -11.29 9.53 -15.63
N VAL A 107 -11.90 8.34 -15.67
CA VAL A 107 -11.88 7.46 -16.84
C VAL A 107 -13.24 7.51 -17.54
N ASP A 108 -13.25 7.94 -18.79
CA ASP A 108 -14.43 7.92 -19.67
C ASP A 108 -14.14 7.05 -20.91
N GLY A 109 -14.72 5.84 -20.91
CA GLY A 109 -14.46 4.82 -21.92
C GLY A 109 -12.96 4.48 -22.03
N THR A 110 -12.33 4.98 -23.08
CA THR A 110 -10.90 4.78 -23.40
C THR A 110 -10.02 6.00 -23.10
N LYS A 111 -10.57 7.07 -22.52
CA LYS A 111 -9.86 8.34 -22.31
C LYS A 111 -9.73 8.67 -20.83
N VAL A 112 -8.61 9.32 -20.49
CA VAL A 112 -8.43 10.03 -19.23
C VAL A 112 -8.85 11.48 -19.46
N LEU A 113 -9.75 12.00 -18.63
CA LEU A 113 -10.29 13.36 -18.79
C LEU A 113 -9.45 14.43 -18.10
N ASN A 114 -8.57 14.07 -17.16
CA ASN A 114 -7.74 15.03 -16.43
C ASN A 114 -6.77 15.76 -17.37
N GLU A 115 -6.71 17.09 -17.25
CA GLU A 115 -5.69 17.89 -17.91
C GLU A 115 -4.29 17.47 -17.42
N GLY A 116 -3.42 17.03 -18.34
CA GLY A 116 -2.11 16.44 -18.03
C GLY A 116 -2.08 14.91 -17.94
N GLY A 117 -3.24 14.24 -18.01
CA GLY A 117 -3.33 12.78 -18.08
C GLY A 117 -2.85 12.06 -16.82
N LEU A 118 -2.21 10.91 -17.00
CA LEU A 118 -1.67 10.10 -15.91
C LEU A 118 -0.29 10.58 -15.47
N ARG A 119 -0.04 10.55 -14.16
CA ARG A 119 1.31 10.77 -13.58
C ARG A 119 2.24 9.60 -13.86
N TYR A 120 1.67 8.40 -14.01
CA TYR A 120 2.38 7.18 -14.36
C TYR A 120 1.62 6.40 -15.42
N LYS A 121 2.31 5.74 -16.35
CA LYS A 121 1.65 4.87 -17.34
C LYS A 121 0.82 3.75 -16.67
N ASP A 122 1.26 3.31 -15.50
CA ASP A 122 0.69 2.26 -14.65
C ASP A 122 0.10 2.84 -13.35
N GLU A 123 -0.43 4.07 -13.37
CA GLU A 123 -0.95 4.78 -12.18
C GLU A 123 -2.04 3.98 -11.45
N PHE A 124 -2.91 3.26 -12.18
CA PHE A 124 -4.01 2.47 -11.60
C PHE A 124 -3.52 1.35 -10.68
N VAL A 125 -2.55 0.54 -11.11
CA VAL A 125 -1.99 -0.54 -10.28
C VAL A 125 -1.12 0.02 -9.15
N ARG A 126 -0.43 1.14 -9.36
CA ARG A 126 0.32 1.84 -8.29
C ARG A 126 -0.61 2.34 -7.19
N HIS A 127 -1.77 2.89 -7.55
CA HIS A 127 -2.77 3.29 -6.57
C HIS A 127 -3.33 2.09 -5.81
N LYS A 128 -3.57 0.95 -6.47
CA LYS A 128 -3.99 -0.27 -5.75
C LYS A 128 -2.90 -0.84 -4.83
N ILE A 129 -1.63 -0.63 -5.14
CA ILE A 129 -0.53 -0.87 -4.19
C ILE A 129 -0.61 0.11 -3.02
N LEU A 130 -0.86 1.40 -3.27
CA LEU A 130 -1.02 2.42 -2.23
C LEU A 130 -2.17 2.06 -1.27
N ASP A 131 -3.34 1.70 -1.80
CA ASP A 131 -4.49 1.21 -1.03
C ASP A 131 -4.11 0.02 -0.15
N CYS A 132 -3.43 -0.98 -0.74
CA CYS A 132 -3.03 -2.18 -0.01
C CYS A 132 -2.02 -1.89 1.10
N LEU A 133 -1.07 -0.98 0.88
CA LEU A 133 -0.14 -0.54 1.92
C LEU A 133 -0.88 0.18 3.06
N GLY A 134 -1.89 0.99 2.72
CA GLY A 134 -2.78 1.64 3.68
C GLY A 134 -3.56 0.61 4.52
N ASP A 135 -4.24 -0.34 3.88
CA ASP A 135 -5.00 -1.38 4.57
C ASP A 135 -4.09 -2.20 5.51
N PHE A 136 -2.93 -2.66 5.04
CA PHE A 136 -2.00 -3.46 5.85
C PHE A 136 -1.37 -2.68 7.01
N SER A 137 -1.35 -1.35 6.95
CA SER A 137 -0.89 -0.53 8.08
C SER A 137 -1.79 -0.69 9.33
N LEU A 138 -3.04 -1.13 9.14
CA LEU A 138 -3.99 -1.42 10.23
C LEU A 138 -3.57 -2.62 11.10
N LEU A 139 -2.57 -3.41 10.69
CA LEU A 139 -1.96 -4.42 11.55
C LEU A 139 -1.26 -3.81 12.79
N GLY A 140 -0.97 -2.51 12.79
CA GLY A 140 -0.34 -1.79 13.90
C GLY A 140 1.16 -2.04 14.05
N MET A 141 1.73 -2.97 13.28
CA MET A 141 3.17 -3.21 13.19
C MET A 141 3.59 -3.43 11.73
N PRO A 142 4.80 -2.99 11.35
CA PRO A 142 5.32 -3.22 10.01
C PRO A 142 5.52 -4.71 9.71
N LEU A 143 5.31 -5.09 8.44
CA LEU A 143 5.43 -6.46 7.96
C LEU A 143 6.80 -6.70 7.30
N LEU A 144 7.43 -7.83 7.61
CA LEU A 144 8.54 -8.42 6.84
C LEU A 144 8.03 -9.66 6.14
N GLY A 145 7.75 -9.51 4.85
CA GLY A 145 7.14 -10.53 4.01
C GLY A 145 6.82 -9.98 2.62
N HIS A 146 6.35 -10.87 1.75
CA HIS A 146 5.93 -10.53 0.39
C HIS A 146 4.42 -10.64 0.27
N ILE A 147 3.74 -9.50 0.18
CA ILE A 147 2.31 -9.40 -0.11
C ILE A 147 2.09 -9.64 -1.61
N VAL A 148 1.17 -10.53 -1.96
CA VAL A 148 0.72 -10.78 -3.33
C VAL A 148 -0.78 -10.62 -3.39
N THR A 149 -1.26 -9.67 -4.20
CA THR A 149 -2.68 -9.42 -4.42
C THR A 149 -3.04 -9.64 -5.88
N ASN A 150 -4.19 -10.27 -6.10
CA ASN A 150 -4.80 -10.43 -7.40
C ASN A 150 -6.27 -10.03 -7.33
N LYS A 151 -6.63 -8.94 -8.04
CA LYS A 151 -7.99 -8.39 -8.14
C LYS A 151 -8.64 -8.10 -6.77
N THR A 152 -7.86 -7.62 -5.81
CA THR A 152 -8.32 -7.41 -4.43
C THR A 152 -8.86 -5.99 -4.24
N GLY A 153 -9.65 -5.81 -3.18
CA GLY A 153 -10.13 -4.51 -2.71
C GLY A 153 -10.19 -4.51 -1.17
N HIS A 154 -10.54 -3.37 -0.58
CA HIS A 154 -10.44 -3.13 0.86
C HIS A 154 -11.13 -4.20 1.73
N ALA A 155 -12.34 -4.63 1.37
CA ALA A 155 -13.06 -5.66 2.12
C ALA A 155 -12.27 -6.99 2.21
N MET A 156 -11.70 -7.44 1.10
CA MET A 156 -10.91 -8.68 1.07
C MET A 156 -9.57 -8.51 1.80
N ASN A 157 -8.93 -7.34 1.67
CA ASN A 157 -7.72 -7.02 2.41
C ASN A 157 -8.01 -7.06 3.91
N HIS A 158 -9.10 -6.45 4.38
CA HIS A 158 -9.51 -6.46 5.78
C HIS A 158 -9.74 -7.88 6.33
N THR A 159 -10.54 -8.71 5.62
CA THR A 159 -10.72 -10.13 5.99
C THR A 159 -9.40 -10.88 6.03
N PHE A 160 -8.46 -10.56 5.13
CA PHE A 160 -7.12 -11.14 5.18
C PHE A 160 -6.36 -10.74 6.45
N LEU A 161 -6.44 -9.48 6.89
CA LEU A 161 -5.76 -9.01 8.11
C LEU A 161 -6.30 -9.71 9.36
N GLU A 162 -7.62 -9.91 9.45
CA GLU A 162 -8.23 -10.69 10.54
C GLU A 162 -7.70 -12.13 10.56
N LYS A 163 -7.64 -12.78 9.39
CA LYS A 163 -7.02 -14.10 9.26
C LYS A 163 -5.54 -14.05 9.67
N PHE A 164 -4.77 -13.08 9.18
CA PHE A 164 -3.36 -12.91 9.49
C PHE A 164 -3.11 -12.87 11.02
N LEU A 165 -3.91 -12.09 11.74
CA LEU A 165 -3.78 -11.94 13.20
C LEU A 165 -4.19 -13.22 13.97
N SER A 166 -5.12 -14.01 13.44
CA SER A 166 -5.51 -15.29 14.05
C SER A 166 -4.49 -16.42 13.80
N GLU A 167 -3.76 -16.39 12.68
CA GLU A 167 -2.76 -17.38 12.27
C GLU A 167 -1.38 -17.13 12.91
N LYS A 168 -1.33 -17.03 14.25
CA LYS A 168 -0.12 -16.66 15.01
C LYS A 168 1.09 -17.57 14.80
N GLN A 169 0.88 -18.82 14.36
CA GLN A 169 1.94 -19.77 14.03
C GLN A 169 2.66 -19.47 12.71
N CYS A 170 2.06 -18.61 11.87
CA CYS A 170 2.58 -18.29 10.55
C CYS A 170 3.51 -17.07 10.54
N TRP A 171 3.63 -16.35 11.66
CA TRP A 171 4.55 -15.23 11.83
C TRP A 171 5.17 -15.22 13.23
N GLU A 172 6.14 -14.35 13.44
CA GLU A 172 6.70 -14.05 14.75
C GLU A 172 7.02 -12.57 14.87
N THR A 173 7.15 -12.11 16.11
CA THR A 173 7.58 -10.76 16.39
C THR A 173 9.11 -10.68 16.26
N HIS A 174 9.60 -9.90 15.30
CA HIS A 174 11.02 -9.64 15.13
C HIS A 174 11.38 -8.26 15.67
N ALA A 175 12.26 -8.22 16.68
CA ALA A 175 12.76 -7.01 17.30
C ALA A 175 13.95 -6.45 16.53
N VAL A 176 13.89 -5.17 16.19
CA VAL A 176 15.00 -4.40 15.64
C VAL A 176 15.28 -3.25 16.61
N SER A 177 16.37 -3.37 17.37
CA SER A 177 16.82 -2.29 18.23
C SER A 177 17.29 -1.11 17.37
N PRO A 178 16.94 0.14 17.72
CA PRO A 178 17.57 1.29 17.10
C PRO A 178 19.08 1.14 17.27
N ARG A 179 19.84 1.13 16.16
CA ARG A 179 21.29 1.14 16.24
C ARG A 179 21.68 2.35 17.08
N THR A 180 22.38 2.12 18.19
CA THR A 180 23.11 3.19 18.88
C THR A 180 23.87 3.96 17.81
N PRO A 181 23.75 5.29 17.72
CA PRO A 181 24.65 6.06 16.88
C PRO A 181 26.07 5.66 17.29
N LEU A 182 26.83 5.07 16.37
CA LEU A 182 28.27 4.97 16.54
C LEU A 182 28.75 6.42 16.57
N GLY A 183 28.98 6.93 17.78
CA GLY A 183 29.50 8.26 17.97
C GLY A 183 30.84 8.37 17.25
N HIS A 184 30.99 9.43 16.47
CA HIS A 184 32.22 10.18 16.26
C HIS A 184 31.84 11.60 15.84
#